data_AF-A0A2G5UF84-F1
#
_entry.id   AF-A0A2G5UF84-F1
#
_cell.length_a   1.000
_cell.length_b   1.000
_cell.length_c   1.000
_cell.angle_alpha   90.00
_cell.angle_beta   90.00
_cell.angle_gamma   90.00
#
_symmetry.space_group_name_H-M   'P 1'
#
loop_
_entity.id
_entity.type
_entity.pdbx_description
1 polymer ?
#
loop_
_entity_poly.entity_id
_entity_poly.type
_entity_poly.pdbx_seq_one_letter_code
_entity_poly.pdbx_strand_id
1 'polypeptide(L)'
;MDTSSTGTQYEPDPTDAHDVFPEIPSHTPRFGPENKFVNSSEEEIKWMRIGRTVCDIDSTSFPKVSTKKYIRNSGEEIMRNVSQVAAMMKESLGSDASSTFLSNTVLATSHICGIGRNTVIRNTPERDEPPRKLLRDMSKAEKCRRYVFQIDKLKRMEIIKKIHQIWNEGKDVNTEELWTWAKEELSFARGKTIFWNTLRGLGFVFRKKEYSSVVEERPDIIQKRATYLKLKKEWDELDAYYGASDETWGHSGMSRRKALQHKNASMYERAKMVDFGAAQPGPDKGYERGKRVIIAALLTELGVVPGSELLLVSGVREEDQMADYHRDMNGENFERYYKEILPLFAEEAKRMGRPPVFICDNAPYHNEALKKNFTASAASKLFGHTRRYEEDVREMSLERELTYEDEDFELLYDVDEDGHLQNIRIADDEEFWSSDASGSDDDVDDYEDDPMAD
;
A
#
# COMPACT_ATOMS: atom_id res chain seq x y z
N MET A 1 0.11 -21.94 -10.44
CA MET A 1 0.45 -22.38 -11.81
C MET A 1 1.40 -21.34 -12.36
N ASP A 2 2.66 -21.51 -11.97
CA ASP A 2 3.78 -20.68 -12.35
C ASP A 2 4.25 -21.06 -13.75
N THR A 3 4.59 -20.07 -14.57
CA THR A 3 5.32 -20.30 -15.82
C THR A 3 6.59 -19.48 -15.78
N SER A 4 7.66 -20.14 -15.35
CA SER A 4 9.04 -19.70 -15.49
C SER A 4 9.52 -19.97 -16.92
N SER A 5 10.14 -18.95 -17.51
CA SER A 5 10.77 -18.96 -18.83
C SER A 5 12.17 -19.55 -18.72
N THR A 6 12.41 -20.71 -19.31
CA THR A 6 13.75 -21.32 -19.42
C THR A 6 14.41 -20.91 -20.74
N GLY A 7 15.53 -20.19 -20.61
CA GLY A 7 16.45 -19.94 -21.71
C GLY A 7 17.22 -21.21 -22.06
N THR A 8 17.39 -21.46 -23.35
CA THR A 8 18.24 -22.54 -23.87
C THR A 8 19.47 -21.92 -24.50
N GLN A 9 20.63 -22.19 -23.88
CA GLN A 9 21.95 -21.95 -24.43
C GLN A 9 22.23 -22.99 -25.52
N TYR A 10 22.82 -22.55 -26.62
CA TYR A 10 23.22 -23.40 -27.73
C TYR A 10 24.73 -23.70 -27.59
N GLU A 11 25.07 -24.96 -27.32
CA GLU A 11 26.43 -25.50 -27.44
C GLU A 11 26.55 -26.26 -28.78
N PRO A 12 27.63 -26.06 -29.56
CA PRO A 12 27.82 -26.78 -30.82
C PRO A 12 28.47 -28.16 -30.61
N ASP A 13 27.88 -29.17 -31.26
CA ASP A 13 28.32 -30.57 -31.31
C ASP A 13 29.53 -30.75 -32.26
N PRO A 14 30.63 -31.42 -31.85
CA PRO A 14 31.87 -31.48 -32.61
C PRO A 14 32.04 -32.84 -33.31
N THR A 15 31.32 -33.11 -34.40
CA THR A 15 31.70 -34.16 -35.36
C THR A 15 31.05 -33.95 -36.72
N ASP A 16 31.79 -33.34 -37.66
CA ASP A 16 31.97 -33.94 -38.97
C ASP A 16 33.17 -33.29 -39.66
N ALA A 17 34.30 -34.00 -39.59
CA ALA A 17 35.46 -33.74 -40.39
C ALA A 17 35.16 -34.21 -41.81
N HIS A 18 35.26 -33.34 -42.80
CA HIS A 18 35.97 -33.63 -44.05
C HIS A 18 36.31 -32.32 -44.75
N ASP A 19 37.58 -31.93 -44.58
CA ASP A 19 38.30 -31.00 -45.42
C ASP A 19 38.15 -31.40 -46.90
N VAL A 20 37.37 -30.62 -47.64
CA VAL A 20 37.57 -30.41 -49.07
C VAL A 20 37.36 -28.92 -49.32
N PHE A 21 38.36 -28.12 -48.94
CA PHE A 21 38.51 -26.78 -49.52
C PHE A 21 38.85 -26.98 -51.00
N PRO A 22 38.07 -26.43 -51.96
CA PRO A 22 38.55 -26.36 -53.33
C PRO A 22 39.86 -25.55 -53.31
N GLU A 23 40.93 -26.13 -53.86
CA GLU A 23 42.19 -25.43 -54.06
C GLU A 23 41.91 -24.09 -54.75
N ILE A 24 42.07 -23.01 -53.99
CA ILE A 24 42.06 -21.65 -54.52
C ILE A 24 43.28 -21.56 -55.42
N PRO A 25 43.15 -21.25 -56.72
CA PRO A 25 44.30 -21.06 -57.58
C PRO A 25 45.21 -20.00 -56.97
N SER A 26 46.47 -20.37 -56.70
CA SER A 26 47.53 -19.52 -56.15
C SER A 26 48.06 -18.50 -57.17
N HIS A 27 47.15 -17.82 -57.86
CA HIS A 27 47.44 -16.58 -58.55
C HIS A 27 46.94 -15.43 -57.71
N THR A 28 47.71 -15.08 -56.69
CA THR A 28 47.71 -13.72 -56.15
C THR A 28 48.41 -12.84 -57.19
N PRO A 29 47.70 -11.92 -57.89
CA PRO A 29 48.40 -10.85 -58.56
C PRO A 29 48.87 -9.92 -57.43
N ARG A 30 50.18 -9.85 -57.21
CA ARG A 30 50.77 -8.74 -56.45
C ARG A 30 50.42 -7.46 -57.22
N PHE A 31 49.38 -6.76 -56.78
CA PHE A 31 49.09 -5.42 -57.29
C PHE A 31 50.07 -4.44 -56.63
N GLY A 32 51.17 -4.17 -57.34
CA GLY A 32 51.94 -2.96 -57.12
C GLY A 32 51.07 -1.72 -57.37
N PRO A 33 51.42 -0.57 -56.77
CA PRO A 33 50.76 0.67 -57.12
C PRO A 33 51.09 0.98 -58.59
N GLU A 34 50.31 1.83 -59.22
CA GLU A 34 50.50 2.37 -60.58
C GLU A 34 49.63 1.69 -61.67
N ASN A 35 48.60 2.44 -62.07
CA ASN A 35 47.77 2.32 -63.28
C ASN A 35 46.79 1.14 -63.42
N LYS A 36 45.72 1.16 -62.59
CA LYS A 36 44.48 0.40 -62.83
C LYS A 36 43.21 1.28 -62.87
N PHE A 37 43.19 2.36 -63.64
CA PHE A 37 41.95 3.15 -63.82
C PHE A 37 41.78 3.72 -65.23
N VAL A 38 42.10 2.94 -66.26
CA VAL A 38 41.96 3.43 -67.65
C VAL A 38 40.63 2.98 -68.30
N ASN A 39 39.88 2.04 -67.71
CA ASN A 39 38.58 1.57 -68.23
C ASN A 39 37.61 1.15 -67.11
N SER A 40 37.48 1.95 -66.04
CA SER A 40 36.42 1.68 -65.04
C SER A 40 35.07 2.16 -65.57
N SER A 41 34.03 1.35 -65.40
CA SER A 41 32.67 1.76 -65.78
C SER A 41 32.20 2.94 -64.92
N GLU A 42 31.25 3.74 -65.41
CA GLU A 42 30.68 4.85 -64.62
C GLU A 42 30.11 4.38 -63.28
N GLU A 43 29.62 3.14 -63.20
CA GLU A 43 29.14 2.53 -61.95
C GLU A 43 30.26 2.20 -60.96
N GLU A 44 31.40 1.70 -61.44
CA GLU A 44 32.55 1.39 -60.58
C GLU A 44 33.16 2.65 -59.99
N ILE A 45 33.25 3.73 -60.79
CA ILE A 45 33.70 5.05 -60.33
C ILE A 45 32.77 5.57 -59.24
N LYS A 46 31.46 5.42 -59.43
CA LYS A 46 30.43 5.81 -58.46
C LYS A 46 30.51 5.00 -57.16
N TRP A 47 30.69 3.68 -57.24
CA TRP A 47 30.84 2.83 -56.05
C TRP A 47 32.12 3.15 -55.28
N MET A 48 33.22 3.41 -55.99
CA MET A 48 34.47 3.85 -55.35
C MET A 48 34.32 5.19 -54.64
N ARG A 49 33.59 6.14 -55.24
CA ARG A 49 33.30 7.44 -54.61
C ARG A 49 32.48 7.26 -53.34
N ILE A 50 31.38 6.50 -53.41
CA ILE A 50 30.55 6.18 -52.24
C ILE A 50 31.39 5.48 -51.16
N GLY A 51 32.15 4.45 -51.54
CA GLY A 51 32.98 3.69 -50.61
C GLY A 51 34.03 4.55 -49.90
N ARG A 52 34.72 5.42 -50.64
CA ARG A 52 35.67 6.40 -50.05
C ARG A 52 34.95 7.32 -49.07
N THR A 53 33.85 7.93 -49.49
CA THR A 53 33.08 8.82 -48.61
C THR A 53 32.62 8.13 -47.33
N VAL A 54 32.17 6.86 -47.39
CA VAL A 54 31.79 6.11 -46.19
C VAL A 54 32.99 5.84 -45.28
N CYS A 55 34.16 5.50 -45.84
CA CYS A 55 35.38 5.32 -45.05
C CYS A 55 35.87 6.60 -44.38
N ASP A 56 35.61 7.76 -45.00
CA ASP A 56 36.02 9.08 -44.50
C ASP A 56 35.05 9.65 -43.44
N ILE A 57 33.88 9.02 -43.21
CA ILE A 57 32.95 9.45 -42.17
C ILE A 57 33.54 9.16 -40.78
N ASP A 58 33.82 10.21 -40.03
CA ASP A 58 34.21 10.10 -38.64
C ASP A 58 33.02 9.73 -37.75
N SER A 59 32.96 8.46 -37.35
CA SER A 59 31.92 7.95 -36.45
C SER A 59 31.89 8.62 -35.07
N THR A 60 32.97 9.29 -34.65
CA THR A 60 33.01 10.01 -33.37
C THR A 60 32.25 11.32 -33.40
N SER A 61 32.00 11.86 -34.60
CA SER A 61 31.19 13.08 -34.82
C SER A 61 29.70 12.87 -34.59
N PHE A 62 29.23 11.61 -34.52
CA PHE A 62 27.81 11.32 -34.34
C PHE A 62 27.30 11.68 -32.95
N PRO A 63 26.09 12.25 -32.85
CA PRO A 63 25.49 12.60 -31.56
C PRO A 63 25.31 11.35 -30.68
N LYS A 64 25.74 11.48 -29.42
CA LYS A 64 25.54 10.49 -28.37
C LYS A 64 24.46 10.98 -27.42
N VAL A 65 23.40 10.17 -27.24
CA VAL A 65 22.32 10.48 -26.31
C VAL A 65 22.52 9.71 -25.02
N SER A 66 22.56 10.43 -23.89
CA SER A 66 22.50 9.82 -22.55
C SER A 66 21.04 9.54 -22.19
N THR A 67 20.60 8.29 -22.33
CA THR A 67 19.22 7.93 -22.01
C THR A 67 19.00 7.96 -20.51
N LYS A 68 18.08 8.80 -20.02
CA LYS A 68 17.68 8.79 -18.60
C LYS A 68 16.85 7.53 -18.33
N LYS A 69 17.40 6.58 -17.56
CA LYS A 69 16.85 5.23 -17.28
C LYS A 69 15.38 5.19 -16.82
N TYR A 70 14.84 6.31 -16.33
CA TYR A 70 13.51 6.41 -15.69
C TYR A 70 12.43 7.11 -16.53
N ILE A 71 12.73 7.59 -17.76
CA ILE A 71 11.74 8.31 -18.58
C ILE A 71 11.08 7.36 -19.58
N ARG A 72 9.74 7.42 -19.64
CA ARG A 72 8.86 6.55 -20.43
C ARG A 72 9.04 6.63 -21.97
N ASN A 73 9.99 7.42 -22.47
CA ASN A 73 10.15 7.78 -23.88
C ASN A 73 11.60 7.64 -24.42
N SER A 74 12.47 6.85 -23.79
CA SER A 74 13.85 6.64 -24.29
C SER A 74 13.90 6.15 -25.75
N GLY A 75 12.90 5.41 -26.21
CA GLY A 75 12.79 4.96 -27.60
C GLY A 75 12.56 6.08 -28.62
N GLU A 76 11.89 7.18 -28.25
CA GLU A 76 11.70 8.33 -29.15
C GLU A 76 13.02 9.11 -29.33
N GLU A 77 13.78 9.27 -28.24
CA GLU A 77 15.10 9.91 -28.26
C GLU A 77 16.10 9.11 -29.10
N ILE A 78 16.14 7.79 -28.94
CA ILE A 78 16.98 6.90 -29.77
C ILE A 78 16.58 7.03 -31.24
N MET A 79 15.29 7.04 -31.55
CA MET A 79 14.79 7.16 -32.93
C MET A 79 15.17 8.51 -33.56
N ARG A 80 15.12 9.61 -32.80
CA ARG A 80 15.60 10.92 -33.25
C ARG A 80 17.10 10.91 -33.50
N ASN A 81 17.88 10.30 -32.61
CA ASN A 81 19.32 10.17 -32.78
C ASN A 81 19.68 9.40 -34.06
N VAL A 82 19.03 8.26 -34.31
CA VAL A 82 19.24 7.48 -35.53
C VAL A 82 18.85 8.29 -36.77
N SER A 83 17.75 9.05 -36.71
CA SER A 83 17.35 9.92 -37.83
C SER A 83 18.36 11.03 -38.09
N GLN A 84 18.99 11.58 -37.06
CA GLN A 84 20.02 12.60 -37.18
C GLN A 84 21.31 12.02 -37.77
N VAL A 85 21.75 10.84 -37.31
CA VAL A 85 22.89 10.11 -37.88
C VAL A 85 22.65 9.79 -39.35
N ALA A 86 21.47 9.30 -39.72
CA ALA A 86 21.12 9.04 -41.12
C ALA A 86 21.13 10.31 -41.98
N ALA A 87 20.76 11.46 -41.42
CA ALA A 87 20.85 12.75 -42.11
C ALA A 87 22.31 13.21 -42.30
N MET A 88 23.17 13.06 -41.30
CA MET A 88 24.61 13.38 -41.40
C MET A 88 25.32 12.49 -42.44
N MET A 89 24.99 11.20 -42.46
CA MET A 89 25.51 10.28 -43.49
C MET A 89 25.03 10.66 -44.88
N LYS A 90 23.76 11.06 -45.03
CA LYS A 90 23.21 11.56 -46.30
C LYS A 90 23.93 12.83 -46.77
N GLU A 91 24.19 13.77 -45.87
CA GLU A 91 24.90 15.02 -46.17
C GLU A 91 26.33 14.73 -46.64
N SER A 92 27.04 13.84 -45.95
CA SER A 92 28.40 13.42 -46.32
C SER A 92 28.46 12.80 -47.72
N LEU A 93 27.43 12.02 -48.10
CA LEU A 93 27.32 11.39 -49.42
C LEU A 93 26.87 12.33 -50.55
N GLY A 94 26.40 13.54 -50.24
CA GLY A 94 25.99 14.52 -51.26
C GLY A 94 25.01 13.98 -52.30
N SER A 95 25.32 14.17 -53.59
CA SER A 95 24.49 13.69 -54.71
C SER A 95 24.44 12.17 -54.82
N ASP A 96 25.47 11.47 -54.33
CA ASP A 96 25.53 10.00 -54.36
C ASP A 96 24.55 9.35 -53.38
N ALA A 97 24.08 10.10 -52.37
CA ALA A 97 23.08 9.59 -51.43
C ALA A 97 21.80 9.10 -52.13
N SER A 98 21.45 9.69 -53.29
CA SER A 98 20.33 9.28 -54.15
C SER A 98 20.40 7.81 -54.58
N SER A 99 21.61 7.25 -54.60
CA SER A 99 21.90 5.88 -55.04
C SER A 99 22.07 4.91 -53.89
N THR A 100 21.73 5.33 -52.68
CA THR A 100 21.79 4.53 -51.45
C THR A 100 20.43 4.51 -50.78
N PHE A 101 20.28 3.66 -49.76
CA PHE A 101 19.08 3.63 -48.93
C PHE A 101 18.90 4.92 -48.10
N LEU A 102 19.93 5.76 -47.98
CA LEU A 102 19.91 7.05 -47.28
C LEU A 102 19.24 8.17 -48.11
N SER A 103 18.90 7.91 -49.38
CA SER A 103 18.16 8.85 -50.23
C SER A 103 16.92 9.44 -49.55
N ASN A 104 16.21 8.61 -48.77
CA ASN A 104 15.11 9.02 -47.91
C ASN A 104 15.42 8.69 -46.44
N THR A 105 15.80 9.70 -45.66
CA THR A 105 16.19 9.57 -44.25
C THR A 105 15.10 8.96 -43.37
N VAL A 106 13.82 9.20 -43.67
CA VAL A 106 12.70 8.62 -42.93
C VAL A 106 12.58 7.12 -43.19
N LEU A 107 12.74 6.68 -44.45
CA LEU A 107 12.75 5.27 -44.79
C LEU A 107 14.01 4.56 -44.27
N ALA A 108 15.17 5.22 -44.37
CA ALA A 108 16.41 4.72 -43.79
C ALA A 108 16.27 4.51 -42.28
N THR A 109 15.76 5.50 -41.54
CA THR A 109 15.51 5.39 -40.10
C THR A 109 14.49 4.30 -39.79
N SER A 110 13.45 4.15 -40.60
CA SER A 110 12.45 3.09 -40.47
C SER A 110 13.09 1.70 -40.59
N HIS A 111 13.96 1.51 -41.58
CA HIS A 111 14.66 0.24 -41.80
C HIS A 111 15.74 -0.04 -40.75
N ILE A 112 16.54 0.97 -40.37
CA ILE A 112 17.58 0.84 -39.33
C ILE A 112 16.95 0.50 -37.98
N CYS A 113 15.87 1.18 -37.59
CA CYS A 113 15.22 0.96 -36.30
C CYS A 113 14.23 -0.22 -36.29
N GLY A 114 13.87 -0.79 -37.45
CA GLY A 114 12.83 -1.83 -37.55
C GLY A 114 11.42 -1.34 -37.19
N ILE A 115 11.11 -0.06 -37.40
CA ILE A 115 9.86 0.58 -36.98
C ILE A 115 9.12 1.12 -38.21
N GLY A 116 7.79 1.02 -38.23
CA GLY A 116 6.99 1.49 -39.36
C GLY A 116 7.19 2.99 -39.68
N ARG A 117 7.26 3.33 -40.98
CA ARG A 117 7.49 4.68 -41.51
C ARG A 117 6.64 5.78 -40.84
N ASN A 118 5.35 5.52 -40.62
CA ASN A 118 4.44 6.49 -40.02
C ASN A 118 4.79 6.82 -38.56
N THR A 119 5.35 5.86 -37.83
CA THR A 119 5.80 6.05 -36.45
C THR A 119 7.05 6.95 -36.42
N VAL A 120 7.98 6.77 -37.36
CA VAL A 120 9.14 7.66 -37.53
C VAL A 120 8.67 9.09 -37.81
N ILE A 121 7.81 9.29 -38.83
CA ILE A 121 7.28 10.62 -39.17
C ILE A 121 6.60 11.30 -37.97
N ARG A 122 5.87 10.54 -37.16
CA ARG A 122 5.14 11.08 -36.01
C ARG A 122 6.07 11.54 -34.88
N ASN A 123 7.15 10.80 -34.63
CA ASN A 123 7.94 10.92 -33.41
C ASN A 123 9.31 11.62 -33.61
N THR A 124 9.82 11.70 -34.84
CA THR A 124 11.10 12.36 -35.16
C THR A 124 11.08 13.89 -35.02
N PRO A 125 10.00 14.64 -35.37
CA PRO A 125 9.99 16.09 -35.18
C PRO A 125 10.09 16.44 -33.70
N GLU A 126 11.02 17.33 -33.35
CA GLU A 126 11.01 17.99 -32.06
C GLU A 126 9.82 18.94 -32.00
N ARG A 127 9.04 18.86 -30.93
CA ARG A 127 7.84 19.67 -30.73
C ARG A 127 7.92 20.25 -29.34
N ASP A 128 7.76 21.56 -29.24
CA ASP A 128 7.70 22.27 -27.96
C ASP A 128 6.56 21.73 -27.08
N GLU A 129 5.44 21.38 -27.72
CA GLU A 129 4.32 20.71 -27.07
C GLU A 129 4.09 19.30 -27.64
N PRO A 130 3.98 18.26 -26.78
CA PRO A 130 3.64 16.94 -27.24
C PRO A 130 2.23 16.93 -27.87
N PRO A 131 2.01 16.15 -28.94
CA PRO A 131 0.68 16.05 -29.53
C PRO A 131 -0.35 15.61 -28.50
N ARG A 132 -1.54 16.24 -28.55
CA ARG A 132 -2.67 15.83 -27.71
C ARG A 132 -2.94 14.34 -27.93
N LYS A 133 -2.74 13.53 -26.90
CA LYS A 133 -3.07 12.10 -26.93
C LYS A 133 -4.54 11.92 -27.30
N LEU A 134 -4.83 10.90 -28.12
CA LEU A 134 -6.20 10.49 -28.35
C LEU A 134 -6.76 9.85 -27.08
N LEU A 135 -8.08 9.87 -26.90
CA LEU A 135 -8.70 9.26 -25.73
C LEU A 135 -8.31 7.78 -25.59
N ARG A 136 -8.17 7.04 -26.69
CA ARG A 136 -7.74 5.63 -26.66
C ARG A 136 -6.33 5.43 -26.08
N ASP A 137 -5.44 6.40 -26.27
CA ASP A 137 -4.03 6.33 -25.89
C ASP A 137 -3.80 6.87 -24.46
N MET A 138 -4.82 7.47 -23.84
CA MET A 138 -4.75 7.97 -22.46
C MET A 138 -4.96 6.87 -21.43
N SER A 139 -4.19 6.96 -20.34
CA SER A 139 -4.44 6.16 -19.14
C SER A 139 -5.80 6.47 -18.52
N LYS A 140 -6.33 5.55 -17.70
CA LYS A 140 -7.60 5.76 -16.98
C LYS A 140 -7.56 7.01 -16.09
N ALA A 141 -6.44 7.24 -15.39
CA ALA A 141 -6.26 8.42 -14.54
C ALA A 141 -6.24 9.73 -15.34
N GLU A 142 -5.57 9.72 -16.50
CA GLU A 142 -5.49 10.87 -17.39
C GLU A 142 -6.85 11.21 -18.01
N LYS A 143 -7.63 10.19 -18.40
CA LYS A 143 -9.04 10.37 -18.84
C LYS A 143 -9.87 11.06 -17.76
N CYS A 144 -9.79 10.60 -16.52
CA CYS A 144 -10.54 11.19 -15.40
C CYS A 144 -10.17 12.67 -15.20
N ARG A 145 -8.87 13.00 -15.19
CA ARG A 145 -8.39 14.40 -15.09
C ARG A 145 -8.91 15.26 -16.24
N ARG A 146 -8.86 14.74 -17.47
CA ARG A 146 -9.35 15.45 -18.65
C ARG A 146 -10.85 15.74 -18.57
N TYR A 147 -11.66 14.78 -18.11
CA TYR A 147 -13.10 14.99 -17.95
C TYR A 147 -13.43 16.05 -16.90
N VAL A 148 -12.69 16.06 -15.79
CA VAL A 148 -12.82 17.13 -14.79
C VAL A 148 -12.43 18.47 -15.39
N PHE A 149 -11.30 18.55 -16.10
CA PHE A 149 -10.84 19.80 -16.72
C PHE A 149 -11.86 20.40 -17.69
N GLN A 150 -12.66 19.57 -18.36
CA GLN A 150 -13.71 19.99 -19.30
C GLN A 150 -14.97 20.55 -18.63
N ILE A 151 -15.07 20.49 -17.31
CA ILE A 151 -16.21 20.99 -16.55
C ILE A 151 -15.79 22.29 -15.87
N ASP A 152 -16.68 23.28 -15.84
CA ASP A 152 -16.40 24.55 -15.16
C ASP A 152 -16.12 24.37 -13.65
N LYS A 153 -15.27 25.22 -13.08
CA LYS A 153 -14.85 25.12 -11.67
C LYS A 153 -16.06 25.22 -10.71
N LEU A 154 -17.04 26.08 -11.00
CA LEU A 154 -18.23 26.22 -10.16
C LEU A 154 -19.06 24.94 -10.15
N LYS A 155 -19.27 24.33 -11.32
CA LYS A 155 -19.98 23.05 -11.42
C LYS A 155 -19.29 21.92 -10.67
N ARG A 156 -17.95 21.89 -10.66
CA ARG A 156 -17.18 20.92 -9.86
C ARG A 156 -17.45 21.11 -8.37
N MET A 157 -17.47 22.35 -7.89
CA MET A 157 -17.75 22.69 -6.49
C MET A 157 -19.17 22.30 -6.09
N GLU A 158 -20.16 22.58 -6.94
CA GLU A 158 -21.56 22.17 -6.69
C GLU A 158 -21.72 20.65 -6.60
N ILE A 159 -21.05 19.88 -7.47
CA ILE A 159 -21.06 18.40 -7.38
C ILE A 159 -20.49 17.93 -6.04
N ILE A 160 -19.36 18.50 -5.61
CA ILE A 160 -18.72 18.17 -4.32
C ILE A 160 -19.67 18.52 -3.16
N LYS A 161 -20.24 19.73 -3.18
CA LYS A 161 -21.19 20.22 -2.17
C LYS A 161 -22.41 19.32 -2.07
N LYS A 162 -22.98 18.88 -3.20
CA LYS A 162 -24.12 17.96 -3.22
C LYS A 162 -23.78 16.60 -2.61
N ILE A 163 -22.60 16.06 -2.91
CA ILE A 163 -22.12 14.81 -2.30
C ILE A 163 -22.02 14.97 -0.77
N HIS A 164 -21.45 16.08 -0.29
CA HIS A 164 -21.32 16.35 1.14
C HIS A 164 -22.67 16.57 1.81
N GLN A 165 -23.63 17.23 1.14
CA GLN A 165 -25.00 17.35 1.63
C GLN A 165 -25.65 15.97 1.83
N ILE A 166 -25.51 15.07 0.84
CA ILE A 166 -26.05 13.70 0.93
C ILE A 166 -25.43 12.95 2.12
N TRP A 167 -24.13 13.12 2.36
CA TRP A 167 -23.47 12.54 3.52
C TRP A 167 -23.94 13.13 4.85
N ASN A 168 -24.10 14.45 4.93
CA ASN A 168 -24.64 15.13 6.11
C ASN A 168 -26.08 14.69 6.42
N GLU A 169 -26.86 14.28 5.41
CA GLU A 169 -28.19 13.70 5.58
C GLU A 169 -28.16 12.20 5.98
N GLY A 170 -26.98 11.61 6.19
CA GLY A 170 -26.83 10.20 6.55
C GLY A 170 -27.19 9.22 5.42
N LYS A 171 -27.15 9.66 4.16
CA LYS A 171 -27.51 8.84 2.98
C LYS A 171 -26.28 8.42 2.17
N ASP A 172 -26.36 7.24 1.55
CA ASP A 172 -25.35 6.80 0.60
C ASP A 172 -25.54 7.53 -0.74
N VAL A 173 -24.45 7.91 -1.40
CA VAL A 173 -24.51 8.57 -2.71
C VAL A 173 -24.92 7.57 -3.79
N ASN A 174 -26.13 7.71 -4.32
CA ASN A 174 -26.55 7.04 -5.53
C ASN A 174 -25.98 7.80 -6.75
N THR A 175 -25.08 7.14 -7.50
CA THR A 175 -24.45 7.76 -8.68
C THR A 175 -25.45 8.06 -9.80
N GLU A 176 -26.56 7.31 -9.89
CA GLU A 176 -27.61 7.58 -10.88
C GLU A 176 -28.36 8.87 -10.54
N GLU A 177 -28.86 8.97 -9.31
CA GLU A 177 -29.57 10.16 -8.84
C GLU A 177 -28.68 11.40 -8.88
N LEU A 178 -27.41 11.27 -8.47
CA LEU A 178 -26.44 12.36 -8.55
C LEU A 178 -26.17 12.79 -9.99
N TRP A 179 -26.15 11.85 -10.94
CA TRP A 179 -25.99 12.18 -12.36
C TRP A 179 -27.22 12.86 -12.95
N THR A 180 -28.43 12.39 -12.61
CA THR A 180 -29.70 13.01 -13.02
C THR A 180 -29.79 14.44 -12.48
N TRP A 181 -29.51 14.62 -11.18
CA TRP A 181 -29.41 15.95 -10.56
C TRP A 181 -28.39 16.84 -11.28
N ALA A 182 -27.20 16.33 -11.59
CA ALA A 182 -26.18 17.12 -12.29
C ALA A 182 -26.61 17.49 -13.73
N LYS A 183 -27.42 16.65 -14.38
CA LYS A 183 -27.99 16.94 -15.70
C LYS A 183 -29.01 18.07 -15.63
N GLU A 184 -29.90 18.02 -14.66
CA GLU A 184 -31.02 18.95 -14.49
C GLU A 184 -30.52 20.31 -13.99
N GLU A 185 -29.75 20.32 -12.90
CA GLU A 185 -29.35 21.54 -12.18
C GLU A 185 -28.08 22.18 -12.72
N LEU A 186 -27.13 21.37 -13.24
CA LEU A 186 -25.83 21.87 -13.72
C LEU A 186 -25.70 21.82 -15.24
N SER A 187 -26.77 21.45 -15.96
CA SER A 187 -26.75 21.19 -17.41
C SER A 187 -25.61 20.26 -17.83
N PHE A 188 -25.36 19.18 -17.07
CA PHE A 188 -24.26 18.27 -17.36
C PHE A 188 -24.52 17.48 -18.66
N ALA A 189 -23.87 17.89 -19.75
CA ALA A 189 -24.19 17.39 -21.09
C ALA A 189 -23.81 15.92 -21.38
N ARG A 190 -23.12 15.22 -20.46
CA ARG A 190 -22.49 13.92 -20.77
C ARG A 190 -23.18 12.73 -20.11
N GLY A 191 -22.95 11.55 -20.68
CA GLY A 191 -23.49 10.29 -20.18
C GLY A 191 -22.88 9.86 -18.84
N LYS A 192 -23.58 8.94 -18.17
CA LYS A 192 -23.25 8.38 -16.85
C LYS A 192 -21.81 7.89 -16.72
N THR A 193 -21.28 7.20 -17.73
CA THR A 193 -19.89 6.70 -17.72
C THR A 193 -18.87 7.83 -17.61
N ILE A 194 -19.12 8.94 -18.29
CA ILE A 194 -18.23 10.11 -18.23
C ILE A 194 -18.40 10.80 -16.87
N PHE A 195 -19.63 10.93 -16.37
CA PHE A 195 -19.88 11.44 -15.02
C PHE A 195 -19.14 10.64 -13.95
N TRP A 196 -19.15 9.30 -14.04
CA TRP A 196 -18.38 8.44 -13.14
C TRP A 196 -16.87 8.70 -13.20
N ASN A 197 -16.32 8.85 -14.41
CA ASN A 197 -14.89 9.18 -14.56
C ASN A 197 -14.57 10.60 -14.07
N THR A 198 -15.52 11.53 -14.19
CA THR A 198 -15.44 12.86 -13.58
C THR A 198 -15.36 12.74 -12.06
N LEU A 199 -16.25 11.98 -11.42
CA LEU A 199 -16.21 11.77 -9.96
C LEU A 199 -14.85 11.21 -9.51
N ARG A 200 -14.32 10.22 -10.25
CA ARG A 200 -12.97 9.69 -10.01
C ARG A 200 -11.87 10.73 -10.17
N GLY A 201 -12.01 11.63 -11.15
CA GLY A 201 -11.07 12.74 -11.35
C GLY A 201 -11.17 13.80 -10.28
N LEU A 202 -12.36 14.01 -9.69
CA LEU A 202 -12.59 14.89 -8.54
C LEU A 202 -12.09 14.30 -7.22
N GLY A 203 -11.62 13.05 -7.24
CA GLY A 203 -11.09 12.38 -6.07
C GLY A 203 -12.10 11.47 -5.36
N PHE A 204 -13.23 11.12 -5.97
CA PHE A 204 -14.18 10.17 -5.38
C PHE A 204 -14.05 8.75 -5.95
N VAL A 205 -14.06 7.74 -5.08
CA VAL A 205 -13.94 6.32 -5.43
C VAL A 205 -14.93 5.50 -4.63
N PHE A 206 -15.44 4.43 -5.25
CA PHE A 206 -16.33 3.49 -4.58
C PHE A 206 -15.52 2.33 -4.00
N ARG A 207 -15.47 2.25 -2.67
CA ARG A 207 -14.65 1.30 -1.92
C ARG A 207 -15.37 0.84 -0.66
N LYS A 208 -14.79 -0.14 0.04
CA LYS A 208 -15.32 -0.65 1.31
C LYS A 208 -15.36 0.48 2.35
N LYS A 209 -16.43 0.57 3.14
CA LYS A 209 -16.48 1.44 4.32
C LYS A 209 -15.48 0.85 5.33
N GLU A 210 -14.36 1.54 5.52
CA GLU A 210 -13.35 1.16 6.51
C GLU A 210 -13.59 2.00 7.75
N TYR A 211 -14.06 1.34 8.80
CA TYR A 211 -14.07 1.90 10.15
C TYR A 211 -12.64 1.87 10.68
N SER A 212 -12.22 2.97 11.29
CA SER A 212 -10.90 3.07 11.88
C SER A 212 -10.88 2.32 13.21
N SER A 213 -10.33 1.12 13.23
CA SER A 213 -9.68 0.64 14.45
C SER A 213 -8.25 1.14 14.36
N VAL A 214 -7.98 2.36 14.84
CA VAL A 214 -6.60 2.63 15.28
C VAL A 214 -6.43 1.71 16.47
N VAL A 215 -5.90 0.51 16.23
CA VAL A 215 -5.26 -0.24 17.28
C VAL A 215 -3.95 0.52 17.45
N GLU A 216 -3.95 1.53 18.32
CA GLU A 216 -2.69 1.96 18.90
C GLU A 216 -2.10 0.70 19.50
N GLU A 217 -0.99 0.22 18.94
CA GLU A 217 -0.30 -0.97 19.40
C GLU A 217 0.35 -0.63 20.74
N ARG A 218 -0.47 -0.57 21.79
CA ARG A 218 0.06 -0.42 23.15
C ARG A 218 0.99 -1.61 23.43
N PRO A 219 2.22 -1.38 23.91
CA PRO A 219 3.19 -2.45 24.15
C PRO A 219 2.66 -3.59 25.05
N ASP A 220 1.80 -3.27 26.02
CA ASP A 220 1.17 -4.27 26.90
C ASP A 220 0.22 -5.21 26.15
N ILE A 221 -0.50 -4.70 25.14
CA ILE A 221 -1.37 -5.51 24.28
C ILE A 221 -0.54 -6.40 23.36
N ILE A 222 0.58 -5.89 22.82
CA ILE A 222 1.52 -6.68 22.01
C ILE A 222 2.06 -7.85 22.83
N GLN A 223 2.49 -7.61 24.07
CA GLN A 223 3.00 -8.65 24.96
C GLN A 223 1.93 -9.71 25.25
N LYS A 224 0.69 -9.30 25.58
CA LYS A 224 -0.43 -10.24 25.79
C LYS A 224 -0.72 -11.09 24.57
N ARG A 225 -0.68 -10.51 23.36
CA ARG A 225 -0.85 -11.27 22.10
C ARG A 225 0.28 -12.25 21.88
N ALA A 226 1.53 -11.87 22.16
CA ALA A 226 2.68 -12.78 22.08
C ALA A 226 2.53 -13.97 23.03
N THR A 227 2.10 -13.73 24.27
CA THR A 227 1.81 -14.80 25.23
C THR A 227 0.67 -15.71 24.75
N TYR A 228 -0.44 -15.13 24.26
CA TYR A 228 -1.54 -15.90 23.68
C TYR A 228 -1.08 -16.80 22.52
N LEU A 229 -0.28 -16.26 21.60
CA LEU A 229 0.21 -17.03 20.44
C LEU A 229 1.15 -18.17 20.83
N LYS A 230 1.98 -17.98 21.86
CA LYS A 230 2.82 -19.06 22.41
C LYS A 230 1.96 -20.19 22.98
N LEU A 231 0.98 -19.85 23.82
CA LEU A 231 0.06 -20.84 24.39
C LEU A 231 -0.76 -21.53 23.30
N LYS A 232 -1.25 -20.78 22.31
CA LYS A 232 -1.97 -21.37 21.18
C LYS A 232 -1.09 -22.38 20.43
N LYS A 233 0.18 -22.05 20.20
CA LYS A 233 1.13 -22.96 19.54
C LYS A 233 1.30 -24.27 20.32
N GLU A 234 1.39 -24.22 21.64
CA GLU A 234 1.46 -25.43 22.49
C GLU A 234 0.21 -26.32 22.32
N TRP A 235 -0.98 -25.73 22.26
CA TRP A 235 -2.22 -26.47 22.00
C TRP A 235 -2.34 -26.98 20.56
N ASP A 236 -1.82 -26.24 19.59
CA ASP A 236 -1.73 -26.69 18.19
C ASP A 236 -0.81 -27.94 18.10
N GLU A 237 0.29 -27.97 18.86
CA GLU A 237 1.21 -29.11 18.96
C GLU A 237 0.55 -30.35 19.63
N LEU A 238 -0.44 -30.14 20.50
CA LEU A 238 -1.26 -31.19 21.11
C LEU A 238 -2.45 -31.64 20.25
N ASP A 239 -2.53 -31.16 19.00
CA ASP A 239 -3.64 -31.41 18.08
C ASP A 239 -5.01 -31.07 18.69
N ALA A 240 -5.11 -29.91 19.34
CA ALA A 240 -6.35 -29.46 19.95
C ALA A 240 -7.49 -29.23 18.95
N TYR A 241 -8.72 -29.61 19.35
CA TYR A 241 -9.93 -29.30 18.60
C TYR A 241 -10.48 -27.95 19.05
N TYR A 242 -10.51 -26.99 18.15
CA TYR A 242 -10.92 -25.62 18.45
C TYR A 242 -12.39 -25.38 18.15
N GLY A 243 -13.08 -24.77 19.11
CA GLY A 243 -14.42 -24.22 18.95
C GLY A 243 -14.39 -22.75 19.30
N ALA A 244 -14.91 -21.89 18.42
CA ALA A 244 -15.00 -20.46 18.64
C ALA A 244 -16.45 -20.00 18.61
N SER A 245 -16.84 -19.13 19.54
CA SER A 245 -18.12 -18.42 19.51
C SER A 245 -17.85 -16.93 19.57
N ASP A 246 -18.62 -16.19 18.79
CA ASP A 246 -18.64 -14.72 18.79
C ASP A 246 -20.08 -14.27 18.53
N GLU A 247 -20.44 -13.11 19.05
CA GLU A 247 -21.77 -12.53 18.87
C GLU A 247 -21.71 -11.42 17.83
N THR A 248 -22.58 -11.51 16.83
CA THR A 248 -22.82 -10.41 15.90
C THR A 248 -24.27 -9.98 16.00
N TRP A 249 -24.53 -8.72 15.70
CA TRP A 249 -25.89 -8.20 15.59
C TRP A 249 -26.20 -7.86 14.13
N GLY A 250 -27.42 -8.16 13.73
CA GLY A 250 -28.05 -7.67 12.51
C GLY A 250 -29.19 -6.71 12.85
N HIS A 251 -29.46 -5.75 11.99
CA HIS A 251 -30.67 -4.92 12.09
C HIS A 251 -31.16 -4.55 10.70
N SER A 252 -32.44 -4.23 10.57
CA SER A 252 -33.05 -3.93 9.26
C SER A 252 -32.50 -2.66 8.59
N GLY A 253 -31.78 -1.82 9.33
CA GLY A 253 -31.08 -0.63 8.83
C GLY A 253 -29.60 -0.81 8.44
N MET A 254 -29.05 -2.04 8.43
CA MET A 254 -27.62 -2.24 8.13
C MET A 254 -27.25 -1.66 6.76
N SER A 255 -26.26 -0.75 6.75
CA SER A 255 -25.84 -0.05 5.54
C SER A 255 -24.93 -0.89 4.61
N ARG A 256 -24.84 -0.47 3.34
CA ARG A 256 -24.00 -1.17 2.36
C ARG A 256 -22.53 -1.15 2.77
N ARG A 257 -21.86 -2.30 2.63
CA ARG A 257 -20.42 -2.48 2.92
C ARG A 257 -19.50 -1.59 2.07
N LYS A 258 -19.97 -1.10 0.92
CA LYS A 258 -19.22 -0.22 0.01
C LYS A 258 -20.01 1.07 -0.25
N ALA A 259 -19.31 2.19 -0.27
CA ALA A 259 -19.88 3.50 -0.58
C ALA A 259 -18.88 4.35 -1.37
N LEU A 260 -19.39 5.41 -1.99
CA LEU A 260 -18.56 6.45 -2.61
C LEU A 260 -17.87 7.26 -1.50
N GLN A 261 -16.55 7.38 -1.58
CA GLN A 261 -15.70 8.04 -0.59
C GLN A 261 -14.58 8.81 -1.29
N HIS A 262 -13.85 9.66 -0.58
CA HIS A 262 -12.62 10.27 -1.10
C HIS A 262 -11.52 9.24 -1.35
N LYS A 263 -10.71 9.49 -2.38
CA LYS A 263 -9.59 8.66 -2.82
C LYS A 263 -8.38 8.76 -1.88
N ASN A 264 -8.14 9.96 -1.33
CA ASN A 264 -7.02 10.28 -0.43
C ASN A 264 -7.40 10.14 1.04
N ALA A 265 -8.42 9.35 1.36
CA ALA A 265 -8.78 9.08 2.74
C ALA A 265 -8.09 7.79 3.17
N SER A 266 -6.74 7.75 3.16
CA SER A 266 -6.07 6.77 4.02
C SER A 266 -6.36 7.13 5.48
N MET A 267 -6.22 6.16 6.39
CA MET A 267 -6.49 6.40 7.81
C MET A 267 -5.60 7.51 8.38
N TYR A 268 -4.33 7.51 7.99
CA TYR A 268 -3.33 8.49 8.41
C TYR A 268 -3.59 9.89 7.84
N GLU A 269 -4.03 10.01 6.58
CA GLU A 269 -4.40 11.31 5.99
C GLU A 269 -5.71 11.86 6.59
N ARG A 270 -6.66 10.99 6.98
CA ARG A 270 -7.87 11.39 7.70
C ARG A 270 -7.56 11.91 9.11
N ALA A 271 -6.65 11.25 9.84
CA ALA A 271 -6.20 11.70 11.15
C ALA A 271 -5.42 13.03 11.09
N LYS A 272 -4.70 13.29 9.99
CA LYS A 272 -4.01 14.57 9.74
C LYS A 272 -4.92 15.72 9.30
N MET A 273 -6.17 15.45 8.90
CA MET A 273 -7.15 16.50 8.62
C MET A 273 -7.86 16.84 9.93
N VAL A 274 -7.28 17.81 10.66
CA VAL A 274 -7.71 18.36 11.97
C VAL A 274 -9.05 19.13 11.89
N ASP A 275 -9.93 18.75 10.97
CA ASP A 275 -11.26 19.32 10.84
C ASP A 275 -12.28 18.20 11.05
N PHE A 276 -12.90 18.17 12.23
CA PHE A 276 -13.98 17.25 12.58
C PHE A 276 -15.18 17.34 11.60
N GLY A 277 -15.29 18.42 10.81
CA GLY A 277 -16.27 18.61 9.74
C GLY A 277 -15.81 18.17 8.35
N ALA A 278 -14.54 17.79 8.14
CA ALA A 278 -14.02 17.44 6.83
C ALA A 278 -14.13 15.93 6.53
N ALA A 279 -14.91 15.62 5.49
CA ALA A 279 -14.84 14.39 4.71
C ALA A 279 -14.97 13.06 5.50
N GLN A 280 -16.13 12.88 6.15
CA GLN A 280 -16.52 11.59 6.71
C GLN A 280 -16.60 10.49 5.63
N PRO A 281 -16.28 9.23 5.94
CA PRO A 281 -16.28 8.10 5.01
C PRO A 281 -17.71 7.66 4.63
N GLY A 282 -18.44 8.52 3.92
CA GLY A 282 -19.86 8.33 3.67
C GLY A 282 -20.68 8.41 4.96
N PRO A 283 -22.00 8.12 4.88
CA PRO A 283 -22.84 8.16 6.07
C PRO A 283 -22.41 7.11 7.09
N ASP A 284 -22.56 7.45 8.37
CA ASP A 284 -22.31 6.54 9.48
C ASP A 284 -23.04 5.21 9.27
N LYS A 285 -22.48 4.13 9.84
CA LYS A 285 -23.21 2.87 9.94
C LYS A 285 -24.51 3.21 10.65
N GLY A 286 -25.64 3.15 9.93
CA GLY A 286 -26.94 3.60 10.40
C GLY A 286 -27.23 3.02 11.78
N TYR A 287 -26.94 3.82 12.80
CA TYR A 287 -26.99 3.39 14.19
C TYR A 287 -28.47 3.26 14.64
N GLU A 288 -29.30 4.09 14.02
CA GLU A 288 -30.73 4.15 14.15
C GLU A 288 -31.35 3.52 12.91
N ARG A 289 -31.97 2.34 13.05
CA ARG A 289 -33.20 1.91 12.33
C ARG A 289 -33.41 0.41 12.47
N GLY A 290 -34.42 0.07 13.26
CA GLY A 290 -35.19 -1.16 13.19
C GLY A 290 -34.76 -2.30 14.09
N LYS A 291 -35.68 -3.25 14.29
CA LYS A 291 -35.48 -4.44 15.13
C LYS A 291 -34.12 -5.11 14.91
N ARG A 292 -33.43 -5.33 16.02
CA ARG A 292 -32.15 -6.04 16.09
C ARG A 292 -32.36 -7.54 16.28
N VAL A 293 -31.47 -8.32 15.66
CA VAL A 293 -31.28 -9.74 15.92
C VAL A 293 -29.84 -9.94 16.34
N ILE A 294 -29.63 -10.59 17.47
CA ILE A 294 -28.32 -11.06 17.90
C ILE A 294 -28.18 -12.49 17.39
N ILE A 295 -27.04 -12.74 16.77
CA ILE A 295 -26.71 -13.99 16.13
C ILE A 295 -25.42 -14.48 16.79
N ALA A 296 -25.46 -15.67 17.36
CA ALA A 296 -24.27 -16.37 17.82
C ALA A 296 -24.32 -17.82 17.32
N ALA A 297 -23.15 -18.42 17.13
CA ALA A 297 -23.03 -19.83 16.81
C ALA A 297 -21.66 -20.34 17.27
N LEU A 298 -21.56 -21.64 17.53
CA LEU A 298 -20.28 -22.30 17.74
C LEU A 298 -19.72 -22.77 16.40
N LEU A 299 -18.53 -22.25 16.04
CA LEU A 299 -17.81 -22.62 14.83
C LEU A 299 -16.60 -23.47 15.15
N THR A 300 -16.44 -24.57 14.42
CA THR A 300 -15.29 -25.46 14.46
C THR A 300 -14.68 -25.60 13.06
N GLU A 301 -13.60 -26.36 12.93
CA GLU A 301 -13.01 -26.70 11.62
C GLU A 301 -13.97 -27.46 10.69
N LEU A 302 -15.04 -28.09 11.24
CA LEU A 302 -16.07 -28.80 10.48
C LEU A 302 -17.24 -27.90 10.05
N GLY A 303 -17.30 -26.67 10.56
CA GLY A 303 -18.38 -25.71 10.31
C GLY A 303 -19.13 -25.34 11.57
N VAL A 304 -20.41 -24.99 11.42
CA VAL A 304 -21.29 -24.66 12.56
C VAL A 304 -21.71 -25.96 13.24
N VAL A 305 -21.56 -26.02 14.57
CA VAL A 305 -22.03 -27.17 15.36
C VAL A 305 -23.56 -27.17 15.39
N PRO A 306 -24.23 -28.23 14.92
CA PRO A 306 -25.69 -28.26 14.86
C PRO A 306 -26.33 -28.09 16.24
N GLY A 307 -27.30 -27.19 16.35
CA GLY A 307 -27.99 -26.89 17.62
C GLY A 307 -27.28 -25.84 18.46
N SER A 308 -26.15 -25.30 18.00
CA SER A 308 -25.45 -24.18 18.65
C SER A 308 -25.93 -22.81 18.17
N GLU A 309 -26.83 -22.74 17.19
CA GLU A 309 -27.27 -21.49 16.59
C GLU A 309 -28.20 -20.71 17.53
N LEU A 310 -27.81 -19.50 17.90
CA LEU A 310 -28.61 -18.56 18.67
C LEU A 310 -29.12 -17.44 17.77
N LEU A 311 -30.45 -17.27 17.74
CA LEU A 311 -31.12 -16.13 17.14
C LEU A 311 -31.97 -15.43 18.20
N LEU A 312 -31.43 -14.37 18.78
CA LEU A 312 -32.13 -13.59 19.80
C LEU A 312 -32.63 -12.28 19.18
N VAL A 313 -33.93 -12.21 18.90
CA VAL A 313 -34.57 -10.99 18.41
C VAL A 313 -34.86 -10.08 19.60
N SER A 314 -34.39 -8.83 19.54
CA SER A 314 -34.61 -7.86 20.62
C SER A 314 -36.11 -7.67 20.86
N GLY A 315 -36.54 -7.84 22.12
CA GLY A 315 -37.91 -7.61 22.57
C GLY A 315 -38.23 -6.13 22.86
N VAL A 316 -37.23 -5.25 22.76
CA VAL A 316 -37.32 -3.83 23.09
C VAL A 316 -37.98 -3.07 21.92
N ARG A 317 -38.86 -2.10 22.22
CA ARG A 317 -39.45 -1.20 21.21
C ARG A 317 -38.33 -0.51 20.44
N GLU A 318 -38.49 -0.30 19.13
CA GLU A 318 -37.41 0.24 18.28
C GLU A 318 -36.88 1.59 18.75
N GLU A 319 -37.71 2.39 19.41
CA GLU A 319 -37.39 3.69 20.00
C GLU A 319 -36.61 3.63 21.33
N ASP A 320 -36.66 2.49 22.02
CA ASP A 320 -35.98 2.24 23.30
C ASP A 320 -34.68 1.43 23.12
N GLN A 321 -34.34 1.06 21.88
CA GLN A 321 -33.12 0.34 21.54
C GLN A 321 -31.92 1.29 21.57
N MET A 322 -31.13 1.21 22.64
CA MET A 322 -29.95 2.06 22.84
C MET A 322 -28.78 1.73 21.91
N ALA A 323 -27.88 2.72 21.76
CA ALA A 323 -26.40 2.62 21.88
C ALA A 323 -25.82 1.19 21.89
N ASP A 324 -26.16 0.57 22.99
CA ASP A 324 -25.47 -0.54 23.54
C ASP A 324 -26.38 -1.77 23.48
N TYR A 325 -25.93 -2.81 22.78
CA TYR A 325 -26.63 -4.09 22.63
C TYR A 325 -26.49 -4.98 23.88
N HIS A 326 -25.63 -4.61 24.84
CA HIS A 326 -25.41 -5.37 26.08
C HIS A 326 -26.66 -5.49 26.98
N ARG A 327 -27.75 -4.76 26.69
CA ARG A 327 -29.02 -4.92 27.42
C ARG A 327 -29.72 -6.25 27.10
N ASP A 328 -29.64 -6.69 25.84
CA ASP A 328 -30.28 -7.92 25.36
C ASP A 328 -29.36 -9.14 25.52
N MET A 329 -28.04 -8.95 25.35
CA MET A 329 -27.02 -9.97 25.64
C MET A 329 -26.29 -9.62 26.94
N ASN A 330 -26.79 -10.17 28.05
CA ASN A 330 -26.22 -10.01 29.38
C ASN A 330 -25.60 -11.33 29.87
N GLY A 331 -24.91 -11.30 31.01
CA GLY A 331 -24.24 -12.46 31.58
C GLY A 331 -25.16 -13.67 31.78
N GLU A 332 -26.43 -13.46 32.14
CA GLU A 332 -27.41 -14.54 32.32
C GLU A 332 -27.79 -15.24 31.00
N ASN A 333 -28.12 -14.45 29.96
CA ASN A 333 -28.42 -15.00 28.63
C ASN A 333 -27.19 -15.70 28.04
N PHE A 334 -26.02 -15.16 28.32
CA PHE A 334 -24.76 -15.72 27.87
C PHE A 334 -24.40 -17.04 28.57
N GLU A 335 -24.58 -17.09 29.89
CA GLU A 335 -24.39 -18.30 30.70
C GLU A 335 -25.33 -19.42 30.24
N ARG A 336 -26.60 -19.08 29.96
CA ARG A 336 -27.57 -20.03 29.39
C ARG A 336 -27.09 -20.59 28.06
N TYR A 337 -26.67 -19.71 27.15
CA TYR A 337 -26.15 -20.10 25.84
C TYR A 337 -24.93 -21.02 25.97
N TYR A 338 -23.98 -20.69 26.85
CA TYR A 338 -22.78 -21.53 27.09
C TYR A 338 -23.10 -22.89 27.70
N LYS A 339 -24.09 -22.96 28.60
CA LYS A 339 -24.59 -24.24 29.13
C LYS A 339 -25.17 -25.14 28.06
N GLU A 340 -25.68 -24.58 26.97
CA GLU A 340 -26.21 -25.34 25.82
C GLU A 340 -25.10 -25.73 24.84
N ILE A 341 -24.19 -24.81 24.47
CA ILE A 341 -23.19 -25.08 23.42
C ILE A 341 -21.95 -25.84 23.88
N LEU A 342 -21.49 -25.67 25.13
CA LEU A 342 -20.27 -26.32 25.59
C LEU A 342 -20.39 -27.86 25.67
N PRO A 343 -21.53 -28.44 26.08
CA PRO A 343 -21.73 -29.88 25.97
C PRO A 343 -21.68 -30.40 24.53
N LEU A 344 -22.31 -29.69 23.58
CA LEU A 344 -22.28 -30.04 22.15
C LEU A 344 -20.84 -30.02 21.62
N PHE A 345 -20.08 -28.99 21.99
CA PHE A 345 -18.67 -28.88 21.65
C PHE A 345 -17.84 -30.04 22.21
N ALA A 346 -18.02 -30.36 23.49
CA ALA A 346 -17.28 -31.41 24.17
C ALA A 346 -17.57 -32.79 23.55
N GLU A 347 -18.83 -33.05 23.15
CA GLU A 347 -19.22 -34.28 22.49
C GLU A 347 -18.60 -34.39 21.09
N GLU A 348 -18.57 -33.28 20.34
CA GLU A 348 -17.91 -33.25 19.03
C GLU A 348 -16.38 -33.43 19.15
N ALA A 349 -15.72 -32.75 20.10
CA ALA A 349 -14.29 -32.92 20.35
C ALA A 349 -13.96 -34.37 20.77
N LYS A 350 -14.82 -34.98 21.60
CA LYS A 350 -14.69 -36.39 21.99
C LYS A 350 -14.81 -37.33 20.79
N ARG A 351 -15.71 -37.05 19.86
CA ARG A 351 -15.83 -37.81 18.59
C ARG A 351 -14.57 -37.71 17.75
N MET A 352 -13.90 -36.56 17.77
CA MET A 352 -12.63 -36.33 17.07
C MET A 352 -11.42 -36.90 17.83
N GLY A 353 -11.57 -37.28 19.10
CA GLY A 353 -10.48 -37.81 19.93
C GLY A 353 -9.41 -36.77 20.28
N ARG A 354 -9.77 -35.49 20.23
CA ARG A 354 -8.84 -34.35 20.39
C ARG A 354 -9.17 -33.52 21.63
N PRO A 355 -8.19 -32.89 22.30
CA PRO A 355 -8.45 -32.02 23.44
C PRO A 355 -9.30 -30.79 23.03
N PRO A 356 -10.45 -30.52 23.68
CA PRO A 356 -11.27 -29.35 23.32
C PRO A 356 -10.64 -28.05 23.84
N VAL A 357 -10.50 -27.06 22.96
CA VAL A 357 -10.10 -25.69 23.31
C VAL A 357 -11.16 -24.71 22.81
N PHE A 358 -11.80 -24.02 23.75
CA PHE A 358 -12.83 -23.03 23.45
C PHE A 358 -12.25 -21.62 23.39
N ILE A 359 -12.61 -20.87 22.35
CA ILE A 359 -12.13 -19.50 22.10
C ILE A 359 -13.34 -18.55 22.16
N CYS A 360 -13.22 -17.54 23.03
CA CYS A 360 -14.12 -16.39 23.09
C CYS A 360 -13.28 -15.10 23.25
N ASP A 361 -13.87 -13.95 22.96
CA ASP A 361 -13.26 -12.66 23.29
C ASP A 361 -13.40 -12.35 24.80
N ASN A 362 -12.97 -11.16 25.20
CA ASN A 362 -12.88 -10.76 26.60
C ASN A 362 -13.94 -9.73 27.00
N ALA A 363 -15.09 -9.68 26.31
CA ALA A 363 -16.17 -8.79 26.69
C ALA A 363 -16.55 -8.96 28.18
N PRO A 364 -16.88 -7.87 28.90
CA PRO A 364 -17.09 -7.94 30.35
C PRO A 364 -18.15 -8.95 30.79
N TYR A 365 -19.19 -9.16 29.99
CA TYR A 365 -20.29 -10.10 30.31
C TYR A 365 -19.92 -11.58 30.12
N HIS A 366 -18.78 -11.91 29.50
CA HIS A 366 -18.26 -13.28 29.48
C HIS A 366 -17.62 -13.68 30.83
N ASN A 367 -17.30 -12.69 31.66
CA ASN A 367 -16.51 -12.87 32.88
C ASN A 367 -17.31 -12.48 34.12
N GLU A 368 -18.60 -12.81 34.17
CA GLU A 368 -19.41 -12.52 35.35
C GLU A 368 -18.83 -13.25 36.58
N ALA A 369 -18.35 -12.46 37.53
CA ALA A 369 -17.78 -13.00 38.75
C ALA A 369 -18.86 -13.76 39.52
N LEU A 370 -18.60 -15.03 39.81
CA LEU A 370 -19.41 -15.78 40.76
C LEU A 370 -19.53 -14.95 42.04
N LYS A 371 -20.76 -14.57 42.42
CA LYS A 371 -21.04 -13.89 43.68
C LYS A 371 -20.64 -14.82 44.83
N LYS A 372 -19.36 -14.78 45.21
CA LYS A 372 -18.90 -15.30 46.49
C LYS A 372 -19.45 -14.37 47.56
N ASN A 373 -20.22 -14.93 48.48
CA ASN A 373 -20.49 -14.24 49.74
C ASN A 373 -19.13 -14.07 50.44
N PHE A 374 -18.57 -12.86 50.38
CA PHE A 374 -17.37 -12.55 51.11
C PHE A 374 -17.72 -12.49 52.60
N THR A 375 -16.89 -13.13 53.44
CA THR A 375 -16.90 -12.81 54.87
C THR A 375 -16.47 -11.36 55.05
N ALA A 376 -16.91 -10.69 56.12
CA ALA A 376 -16.56 -9.28 56.37
C ALA A 376 -15.04 -9.02 56.33
N SER A 377 -14.24 -9.99 56.79
CA SER A 377 -12.77 -9.95 56.72
C SER A 377 -12.24 -10.00 55.28
N ALA A 378 -12.80 -10.85 54.42
CA ALA A 378 -12.38 -10.95 53.02
C ALA A 378 -12.78 -9.70 52.22
N ALA A 379 -13.96 -9.12 52.51
CA ALA A 379 -14.38 -7.86 51.92
C ALA A 379 -13.44 -6.70 52.32
N SER A 380 -13.09 -6.59 53.60
CA SER A 380 -12.16 -5.56 54.09
C SER A 380 -10.77 -5.67 53.43
N LYS A 381 -10.24 -6.89 53.25
CA LYS A 381 -8.99 -7.11 52.51
C LYS A 381 -9.09 -6.71 51.04
N LEU A 382 -10.21 -7.03 50.39
CA LEU A 382 -10.45 -6.66 48.99
C LEU A 382 -10.48 -5.13 48.83
N PHE A 383 -11.22 -4.42 49.68
CA PHE A 383 -11.27 -2.95 49.68
C PHE A 383 -9.90 -2.33 49.97
N GLY A 384 -9.14 -2.92 50.90
CA GLY A 384 -7.77 -2.49 51.16
C GLY A 384 -6.86 -2.64 49.94
N HIS A 385 -7.03 -3.73 49.18
CA HIS A 385 -6.26 -3.96 47.96
C HIS A 385 -6.63 -3.03 46.81
N THR A 386 -7.93 -2.82 46.57
CA THR A 386 -8.40 -1.90 45.51
C THR A 386 -7.99 -0.46 45.80
N ARG A 387 -8.00 -0.06 47.08
CA ARG A 387 -7.59 1.28 47.50
C ARG A 387 -6.11 1.53 47.26
N ARG A 388 -5.24 0.55 47.59
CA ARG A 388 -3.80 0.63 47.28
C ARG A 388 -3.56 0.73 45.78
N TYR A 389 -4.25 -0.09 44.97
CA TYR A 389 -4.13 -0.01 43.51
C TYR A 389 -4.56 1.35 42.95
N GLU A 390 -5.60 1.97 43.52
CA GLU A 390 -6.02 3.32 43.14
C GLU A 390 -5.00 4.38 43.55
N GLU A 391 -4.42 4.25 44.75
CA GLU A 391 -3.35 5.12 45.25
C GLU A 391 -2.08 4.99 44.37
N ASP A 392 -1.63 3.78 44.04
CA ASP A 392 -0.49 3.52 43.15
C ASP A 392 -0.71 4.13 41.76
N VAL A 393 -1.92 4.01 41.18
CA VAL A 393 -2.23 4.60 39.86
C VAL A 393 -2.22 6.13 39.91
N ARG A 394 -2.70 6.73 41.01
CA ARG A 394 -2.64 8.18 41.20
C ARG A 394 -1.20 8.66 41.36
N GLU A 395 -0.38 7.95 42.14
CA GLU A 395 1.04 8.26 42.30
C GLU A 395 1.79 8.15 40.97
N MET A 396 1.62 7.06 40.21
CA MET A 396 2.21 6.93 38.87
C MET A 396 1.76 8.04 37.90
N SER A 397 0.52 8.51 38.01
CA SER A 397 0.01 9.61 37.18
C SER A 397 0.63 10.96 37.56
N LEU A 398 0.82 11.20 38.87
CA LEU A 398 1.51 12.38 39.40
C LEU A 398 3.00 12.36 39.07
N GLU A 399 3.67 11.21 39.20
CA GLU A 399 5.06 11.03 38.77
C GLU A 399 5.21 11.34 37.28
N ARG A 400 4.28 10.86 36.44
CA ARG A 400 4.27 11.16 35.00
C ARG A 400 4.06 12.64 34.70
N GLU A 401 3.23 13.35 35.47
CA GLU A 401 3.06 14.82 35.35
C GLU A 401 4.29 15.60 35.85
N LEU A 402 5.05 15.04 36.80
CA LEU A 402 6.27 15.63 37.36
C LEU A 402 7.54 15.28 36.56
N THR A 403 7.47 14.27 35.71
CA THR A 403 8.55 13.95 34.78
C THR A 403 8.52 15.00 33.68
N TYR A 404 9.32 16.06 33.84
CA TYR A 404 9.64 16.94 32.73
C TYR A 404 10.16 16.07 31.59
N GLU A 405 9.47 16.06 30.45
CA GLU A 405 10.00 15.48 29.23
C GLU A 405 11.30 16.24 28.92
N ASP A 406 12.44 15.58 29.13
CA ASP A 406 13.72 16.02 28.55
C ASP A 406 13.51 15.97 27.03
N GLU A 407 13.04 17.08 26.45
CA GLU A 407 12.87 17.26 25.00
C GLU A 407 14.22 17.24 24.25
N ASP A 408 15.35 17.14 24.96
CA ASP A 408 16.71 17.21 24.44
C ASP A 408 17.46 15.85 24.42
N PHE A 409 16.77 14.70 24.39
CA PHE A 409 17.45 13.42 24.17
C PHE A 409 17.76 13.19 22.68
N GLU A 410 18.77 13.86 22.14
CA GLU A 410 19.35 13.53 20.84
C GLU A 410 20.11 12.19 20.92
N LEU A 411 19.53 11.14 20.34
CA LEU A 411 20.15 9.82 20.18
C LEU A 411 21.36 9.90 19.23
N LEU A 412 22.55 10.06 19.78
CA LEU A 412 23.83 10.09 19.06
C LEU A 412 24.41 8.68 18.81
N TYR A 413 23.81 7.94 17.87
CA TYR A 413 24.40 6.73 17.30
C TYR A 413 24.59 6.89 15.79
N ASP A 414 25.77 6.56 15.29
CA ASP A 414 26.05 6.44 13.85
C ASP A 414 26.22 4.96 13.47
N VAL A 415 26.13 4.67 12.17
CA VAL A 415 26.35 3.32 11.63
C VAL A 415 27.67 3.35 10.85
N ASP A 416 28.63 2.53 11.26
CA ASP A 416 29.91 2.43 10.54
C ASP A 416 29.74 1.78 9.15
N GLU A 417 30.81 1.83 8.34
CA GLU A 417 30.79 1.34 6.95
C GLU A 417 30.47 -0.17 6.83
N ASP A 418 30.58 -0.92 7.94
CA ASP A 418 30.26 -2.34 8.03
C ASP A 418 28.85 -2.62 8.60
N GLY A 419 28.09 -1.58 8.96
CA GLY A 419 26.70 -1.68 9.41
C GLY A 419 26.53 -1.83 10.91
N HIS A 420 27.56 -1.59 11.72
CA HIS A 420 27.47 -1.66 13.18
C HIS A 420 27.19 -0.29 13.81
N LEU A 421 26.35 -0.28 14.84
CA LEU A 421 26.03 0.94 15.59
C LEU A 421 27.19 1.33 16.50
N GLN A 422 27.70 2.55 16.34
CA GLN A 422 28.70 3.16 17.23
C GLN A 422 28.14 4.42 17.91
N ASN A 423 28.51 4.61 19.18
CA ASN A 423 28.15 5.78 19.97
C ASN A 423 29.09 6.95 19.64
N ILE A 424 28.55 8.11 19.25
CA ILE A 424 29.35 9.30 18.95
C ILE A 424 29.71 9.97 20.28
N ARG A 425 30.97 9.84 20.72
CA ARG A 425 31.50 10.65 21.83
C ARG A 425 31.94 12.00 21.28
N ILE A 426 31.26 13.07 21.70
CA ILE A 426 31.76 14.44 21.54
C ILE A 426 32.97 14.56 22.48
N ALA A 427 34.14 14.87 21.92
CA ALA A 427 35.32 15.17 22.71
C ALA A 427 35.12 16.55 23.36
N ASP A 428 35.05 16.57 24.69
CA ASP A 428 35.14 17.79 25.48
C ASP A 428 36.60 18.28 25.45
N ASP A 429 36.89 19.20 24.53
CA ASP A 429 38.13 19.98 24.56
C ASP A 429 37.89 21.25 25.42
N GLU A 430 38.33 21.13 26.68
CA GLU A 430 38.94 22.11 27.59
C GLU A 430 38.37 23.55 27.75
N GLU A 431 38.08 23.98 29.00
CA GLU A 431 39.04 24.68 29.89
C GLU A 431 38.33 25.32 31.12
N PHE A 432 38.95 25.18 32.31
CA PHE A 432 39.03 26.20 33.38
C PHE A 432 37.71 26.63 34.10
N TRP A 433 37.48 26.31 35.37
CA TRP A 433 38.10 26.91 36.56
C TRP A 433 38.06 25.95 37.76
N SER A 434 39.20 25.80 38.44
CA SER A 434 39.26 25.26 39.81
C SER A 434 39.00 26.38 40.83
N SER A 435 38.30 26.07 41.92
CA SER A 435 38.76 26.49 43.26
C SER A 435 38.05 25.71 44.36
N ASP A 436 38.89 25.08 45.18
CA ASP A 436 38.65 24.55 46.52
C ASP A 436 37.62 25.30 47.37
N ALA A 437 36.80 24.53 48.10
CA ALA A 437 36.47 24.85 49.49
C ALA A 437 36.12 23.58 50.27
N SER A 438 37.05 23.18 51.12
CA SER A 438 36.96 22.21 52.20
C SER A 438 35.88 22.53 53.25
N GLY A 439 35.29 21.49 53.84
CA GLY A 439 34.55 21.52 55.13
C GLY A 439 33.68 20.26 55.24
N SER A 440 34.16 19.17 55.83
CA SER A 440 34.13 18.83 57.28
C SER A 440 32.83 18.12 57.69
N ASP A 441 32.96 16.81 57.91
CA ASP A 441 32.53 15.98 59.05
C ASP A 441 31.12 16.08 59.67
N ASP A 442 30.75 14.93 60.28
CA ASP A 442 29.68 14.64 61.25
C ASP A 442 28.29 14.34 60.64
N ASP A 443 27.48 13.34 61.04
CA ASP A 443 27.48 12.24 62.01
C ASP A 443 26.19 11.43 61.64
N VAL A 444 26.16 10.09 61.54
CA VAL A 444 25.90 9.09 62.61
C VAL A 444 24.45 9.04 63.12
N ASP A 445 23.98 7.78 63.31
CA ASP A 445 22.76 7.25 63.97
C ASP A 445 21.46 7.19 63.13
N ASP A 446 20.91 6.04 62.73
CA ASP A 446 20.63 4.74 63.40
C ASP A 446 19.62 4.89 64.55
N TYR A 447 18.34 4.54 64.33
CA TYR A 447 17.42 4.10 65.40
C TYR A 447 16.29 3.22 64.88
N GLU A 448 16.07 2.19 65.68
CA GLU A 448 15.32 0.95 65.53
C GLU A 448 13.79 1.06 65.60
N ASP A 449 13.17 -0.06 65.20
CA ASP A 449 11.86 -0.59 65.60
C ASP A 449 11.44 -0.29 67.05
N ASP A 450 10.15 0.01 67.29
CA ASP A 450 9.18 -0.95 67.88
C ASP A 450 7.75 -0.33 67.95
N PRO A 451 6.67 -1.14 68.03
CA PRO A 451 5.28 -0.73 67.92
C PRO A 451 4.57 -0.62 69.28
N MET A 452 3.47 0.14 69.34
CA MET A 452 2.39 0.04 70.34
C MET A 452 1.10 0.48 69.64
N ALA A 453 0.06 -0.34 69.48
CA ALA A 453 -0.88 -0.80 70.51
C ALA A 453 -1.56 0.37 71.25
N ASP A 454 -2.68 0.85 70.71
CA ASP A 454 -4.02 0.76 71.32
C ASP A 454 -5.12 0.95 70.25
#